data_AF-A0A1Z5JT60-F1
#
_entry.id   AF-A0A1Z5JT60-F1
#
_cell.length_a   1.000
_cell.length_b   1.000
_cell.length_c   1.000
_cell.angle_alpha   90.00
_cell.angle_beta   90.00
_cell.angle_gamma   90.00
#
_symmetry.space_group_name_H-M   'P 1'
#
loop_
_entity.id
_entity.type
_entity.pdbx_description
1 polymer ?
#
loop_
_entity_poly.entity_id
_entity_poly.type
_entity_poly.pdbx_seq_one_letter_code
_entity_poly.pdbx_strand_id
1 'polypeptide(L)'
;MSLQSKSLNILLTGASGYLGQHILHALLTKGSIANEDASIFVGALYYRSSDLSEAIESFITSHTSVCSVQCQALDFTDKAAVYQFLNSSSQRWDVCIHTAAMASPKVCQENPSLAMAVNNPIIFFQALQQHNPSLRLVALSTDQVYEGTDPPYRETSPTVPVNVYGATKRALEDTCQQYFAQSGIVLRSSILLGPLAPFVPAHDTFLHFVSSRPPPQQTTYWTDERRNVLAVQDAVQIILHFTCRDTKSVGVYNMGGLHSYSRIEMAQAVFAYHGYDTSESLQPASKAQCQPQAKEVPSPLDISMESAQLMQILPSRPFKSLEQIIQSTFAPQEANDPIIVFSGLQDIYDPNHRPLGQLRWRCAPDSWSPTTGREGCDGSWRVEDNKLIVYPAAKKDYWRKTYYEPLLLKDDGAVLEYADLHADQHYTVEVKFDLVAAAQFDQAGIFIRCDAEHWIKTGIEVVDGTPRLSCVVTNEFSDWSTQYWGSFRHLTPDTILVQDVEMRVHCRGTSFVVEAKMGVKFDFIRISHLRVFPDKFAAGVFACCPEDQKGGCATFHEFRVVEGSVMDHNADGNHEE
;
A
#
# COMPACT_ATOMS: atom_id res chain seq x y z
N MET A 1 8.03 29.15 21.46
CA MET A 1 6.62 29.03 21.00
C MET A 1 6.46 27.61 20.50
N SER A 2 5.65 26.81 21.18
CA SER A 2 5.36 25.43 20.77
C SER A 2 4.63 25.45 19.43
N LEU A 3 5.09 24.64 18.47
CA LEU A 3 4.34 24.31 17.26
C LEU A 3 3.11 23.52 17.74
N GLN A 4 1.96 24.19 17.91
CA GLN A 4 0.70 23.49 18.10
C GLN A 4 0.48 22.59 16.87
N SER A 5 0.18 21.31 17.08
CA SER A 5 -0.21 20.40 16.02
C SER A 5 -1.44 20.99 15.32
N LYS A 6 -1.33 21.26 14.03
CA LYS A 6 -2.40 21.90 13.27
C LYS A 6 -3.29 20.79 12.69
N SER A 7 -4.58 20.83 13.03
CA SER A 7 -5.58 19.95 12.42
C SER A 7 -5.71 20.24 10.92
N LEU A 8 -5.87 19.20 10.10
CA LEU A 8 -5.99 19.28 8.64
C LEU A 8 -7.44 19.05 8.20
N ASN A 9 -8.05 20.04 7.54
CA ASN A 9 -9.42 19.94 7.03
C ASN A 9 -9.44 19.60 5.53
N ILE A 10 -10.01 18.45 5.18
CA ILE A 10 -10.09 17.93 3.80
C ILE A 10 -11.55 17.93 3.33
N LEU A 11 -11.84 18.58 2.21
CA LEU A 11 -13.11 18.44 1.48
C LEU A 11 -12.96 17.38 0.38
N LEU A 12 -13.62 16.24 0.52
CA LEU A 12 -13.68 15.20 -0.50
C LEU A 12 -15.05 15.23 -1.18
N THR A 13 -15.08 15.59 -2.46
CA THR A 13 -16.32 15.49 -3.25
C THR A 13 -16.38 14.18 -4.01
N GLY A 14 -17.56 13.57 -4.13
CA GLY A 14 -17.72 12.31 -4.85
C GLY A 14 -17.40 11.11 -3.98
N ALA A 15 -17.55 11.24 -2.65
CA ALA A 15 -17.19 10.21 -1.67
C ALA A 15 -17.96 8.90 -1.84
N SER A 16 -19.17 8.92 -2.42
CA SER A 16 -19.92 7.70 -2.77
C SER A 16 -19.43 7.02 -4.05
N GLY A 17 -18.63 7.72 -4.88
CA GLY A 17 -18.09 7.17 -6.12
C GLY A 17 -16.95 6.18 -5.86
N TYR A 18 -16.66 5.35 -6.87
CA TYR A 18 -15.62 4.31 -6.80
C TYR A 18 -14.29 4.82 -6.23
N LEU A 19 -13.65 5.80 -6.88
CA LEU A 19 -12.40 6.38 -6.40
C LEU A 19 -12.56 7.12 -5.06
N GLY A 20 -13.69 7.82 -4.86
CA GLY A 20 -13.94 8.58 -3.63
C GLY A 20 -13.96 7.69 -2.39
N GLN A 21 -14.60 6.52 -2.47
CA GLN A 21 -14.61 5.56 -1.37
C GLN A 21 -13.21 5.00 -1.07
N HIS A 22 -12.42 4.69 -2.10
CA HIS A 22 -11.03 4.24 -1.93
C HIS A 22 -10.13 5.31 -1.29
N ILE A 23 -10.30 6.58 -1.67
CA ILE A 23 -9.60 7.71 -1.01
C ILE A 23 -10.01 7.80 0.45
N LEU A 24 -11.32 7.74 0.73
CA LEU A 24 -11.85 7.85 2.09
C LEU A 24 -11.34 6.71 2.98
N HIS A 25 -11.36 5.48 2.47
CA HIS A 25 -10.81 4.32 3.17
C HIS A 25 -9.33 4.51 3.49
N ALA A 26 -8.53 5.02 2.54
CA ALA A 26 -7.12 5.29 2.77
C ALA A 26 -6.89 6.41 3.82
N LEU A 27 -7.72 7.46 3.82
CA LEU A 27 -7.66 8.51 4.85
C LEU A 27 -8.02 8.00 6.25
N LEU A 28 -8.94 7.04 6.34
CA LEU A 28 -9.38 6.45 7.60
C LEU A 28 -8.40 5.43 8.18
N THR A 29 -7.72 4.65 7.33
CA THR A 29 -6.81 3.57 7.71
C THR A 29 -5.35 4.01 7.83
N LYS A 30 -4.88 4.91 6.96
CA LYS A 30 -3.47 5.35 6.93
C LYS A 30 -3.31 6.69 7.66
N GLY A 31 -3.60 6.71 8.96
CA GLY A 31 -3.54 7.89 9.83
C GLY A 31 -2.19 8.65 9.88
N SER A 32 -1.10 8.09 9.32
CA SER A 32 0.24 8.69 9.23
C SER A 32 0.38 9.81 8.18
N ILE A 33 -0.73 10.33 7.65
CA ILE A 33 -0.74 11.36 6.62
C ILE A 33 -0.50 12.77 7.22
N ALA A 34 -0.70 12.93 8.52
CA ALA A 34 -0.29 14.11 9.28
C ALA A 34 0.76 13.67 10.35
N ASN A 35 1.64 14.58 10.77
CA ASN A 35 2.55 14.34 11.90
C ASN A 35 1.77 13.72 13.07
N GLU A 36 2.39 12.82 13.84
CA GLU A 36 1.76 11.95 14.86
C GLU A 36 0.81 12.65 15.87
N ASP A 37 0.81 13.98 15.95
CA ASP A 37 -0.03 14.80 16.82
C ASP A 37 -1.20 15.54 16.13
N ALA A 38 -1.41 15.41 14.81
CA ALA A 38 -2.37 16.21 14.05
C ALA A 38 -3.68 15.46 13.71
N SER A 39 -4.82 16.02 14.11
CA SER A 39 -6.15 15.49 13.79
C SER A 39 -6.59 15.83 12.37
N ILE A 40 -7.21 14.87 11.67
CA ILE A 40 -7.77 15.07 10.32
C ILE A 40 -9.29 15.17 10.43
N PHE A 41 -9.88 16.17 9.78
CA PHE A 41 -11.32 16.27 9.58
C PHE A 41 -11.64 16.20 8.09
N VAL A 42 -12.52 15.28 7.71
CA VAL A 42 -12.94 15.08 6.32
C VAL A 42 -14.42 15.44 6.16
N GLY A 43 -14.70 16.46 5.36
CA GLY A 43 -16.03 16.71 4.81
C GLY A 43 -16.22 15.86 3.55
N ALA A 44 -17.05 14.84 3.62
CA ALA A 44 -17.33 13.93 2.53
C ALA A 44 -18.65 14.31 1.85
N LEU A 45 -18.58 14.91 0.65
CA LEU A 45 -19.75 15.19 -0.17
C LEU A 45 -20.07 14.02 -1.08
N TYR A 46 -21.32 13.57 -1.04
CA TYR A 46 -21.78 12.43 -1.80
C TYR A 46 -23.18 12.68 -2.39
N TYR A 47 -23.58 11.83 -3.33
CA TYR A 47 -24.94 11.84 -3.88
C TYR A 47 -25.83 10.83 -3.13
N ARG A 48 -27.14 11.08 -3.05
CA ARG A 48 -28.24 10.45 -2.26
C ARG A 48 -28.15 8.95 -1.84
N SER A 49 -27.06 8.48 -1.23
CA SER A 49 -26.92 7.15 -0.64
C SER A 49 -26.80 7.31 0.88
N SER A 50 -27.92 7.16 1.58
CA SER A 50 -27.96 7.16 3.06
C SER A 50 -26.95 6.17 3.66
N ASP A 51 -26.77 5.05 2.97
CA ASP A 51 -25.99 3.90 3.40
C ASP A 51 -24.50 4.21 3.53
N LEU A 52 -23.99 5.21 2.80
CA LEU A 52 -22.58 5.61 2.88
C LEU A 52 -22.23 6.14 4.27
N SER A 53 -23.08 6.99 4.87
CA SER A 53 -22.80 7.56 6.20
C SER A 53 -22.75 6.46 7.25
N GLU A 54 -23.73 5.55 7.22
CA GLU A 54 -23.83 4.43 8.14
C GLU A 54 -22.63 3.47 8.01
N ALA A 55 -22.21 3.17 6.77
CA ALA A 55 -21.04 2.32 6.52
C ALA A 55 -19.75 2.94 7.06
N ILE A 56 -19.56 4.26 6.90
CA ILE A 56 -18.40 4.98 7.41
C ILE A 56 -18.41 5.05 8.94
N GLU A 57 -19.56 5.33 9.54
CA GLU A 57 -19.71 5.36 11.00
C GLU A 57 -19.41 3.99 11.63
N SER A 58 -19.91 2.92 11.00
CA SER A 58 -19.59 1.54 11.38
C SER A 58 -18.09 1.24 11.27
N PHE A 59 -17.46 1.69 10.18
CA PHE A 59 -16.02 1.54 9.98
C PHE A 59 -15.21 2.29 11.04
N ILE A 60 -15.56 3.55 11.34
CA ILE A 60 -14.85 4.36 12.37
C ILE A 60 -15.07 3.76 13.77
N THR A 61 -16.25 3.24 14.08
CA THR A 61 -16.52 2.65 15.40
C THR A 61 -15.70 1.37 15.62
N SER A 62 -15.41 0.64 14.54
CA SER A 62 -14.62 -0.60 14.60
C SER A 62 -13.11 -0.38 14.54
N HIS A 63 -12.62 0.83 14.26
CA HIS A 63 -11.19 1.13 14.10
C HIS A 63 -10.80 2.36 14.92
N THR A 64 -9.69 2.32 15.65
CA THR A 64 -9.18 3.51 16.39
C THR A 64 -8.61 4.56 15.42
N SER A 65 -9.49 5.33 14.78
CA SER A 65 -9.09 6.37 13.81
C SER A 65 -8.86 7.71 14.49
N VAL A 66 -7.75 8.37 14.13
CA VAL A 66 -7.48 9.79 14.44
C VAL A 66 -8.20 10.75 13.46
N CYS A 67 -8.97 10.19 12.53
CA CYS A 67 -9.70 10.90 11.49
C CYS A 67 -11.18 11.00 11.86
N SER A 68 -11.70 12.23 11.84
CA SER A 68 -13.13 12.52 11.98
C SER A 68 -13.73 12.74 10.59
N VAL A 69 -14.85 12.10 10.30
CA VAL A 69 -15.53 12.24 9.00
C VAL A 69 -16.95 12.75 9.21
N GLN A 70 -17.31 13.77 8.44
CA GLN A 70 -18.68 14.23 8.32
C GLN A 70 -19.16 14.01 6.89
N CYS A 71 -20.18 13.17 6.74
CA CYS A 71 -20.81 12.92 5.46
C CYS A 71 -21.96 13.89 5.23
N GLN A 72 -22.02 14.51 4.05
CA GLN A 72 -23.15 15.36 3.65
C GLN A 72 -23.58 15.05 2.22
N ALA A 73 -24.86 14.70 2.06
CA ALA A 73 -25.46 14.56 0.73
C ALA A 73 -25.58 15.95 0.07
N LEU A 74 -25.02 16.11 -1.14
CA LEU A 74 -25.12 17.34 -1.90
C LEU A 74 -25.36 17.04 -3.39
N ASP A 75 -26.52 17.47 -3.88
CA ASP A 75 -26.85 17.41 -5.31
C ASP A 75 -26.33 18.66 -6.00
N PHE A 76 -25.35 18.48 -6.88
CA PHE A 76 -24.67 19.59 -7.57
C PHE A 76 -25.57 20.34 -8.56
N THR A 77 -26.70 19.72 -8.93
CA THR A 77 -27.68 20.31 -9.82
C THR A 77 -28.62 21.27 -9.08
N ASP A 78 -28.75 21.10 -7.76
CA ASP A 78 -29.49 21.99 -6.88
C ASP A 78 -28.58 23.16 -6.47
N LYS A 79 -28.67 24.24 -7.26
CA LYS A 79 -27.91 25.47 -7.00
C LYS A 79 -28.19 26.04 -5.61
N ALA A 80 -29.41 25.91 -5.08
CA ALA A 80 -29.75 26.45 -3.76
C ALA A 80 -29.08 25.65 -2.65
N ALA A 81 -29.12 24.32 -2.72
CA ALA A 81 -28.41 23.45 -1.78
C ALA A 81 -26.89 23.67 -1.81
N VAL A 82 -26.33 23.85 -3.01
CA VAL A 82 -24.94 24.22 -3.21
C VAL A 82 -24.58 25.54 -2.53
N TYR A 83 -25.38 26.59 -2.74
CA TYR A 83 -25.16 27.88 -2.09
C TYR A 83 -25.32 27.81 -0.58
N GLN A 84 -26.28 27.01 -0.10
CA GLN A 84 -26.47 26.76 1.32
C GLN A 84 -25.24 26.08 1.92
N PHE A 85 -24.71 25.03 1.30
CA PHE A 85 -23.49 24.35 1.74
C PHE A 85 -22.31 25.33 1.85
N LEU A 86 -22.11 26.15 0.82
CA LEU A 86 -21.05 27.16 0.80
C LEU A 86 -21.21 28.20 1.91
N ASN A 87 -22.43 28.67 2.17
CA ASN A 87 -22.70 29.70 3.18
C ASN A 87 -22.76 29.17 4.63
N SER A 88 -23.10 27.89 4.82
CA SER A 88 -23.24 27.28 6.15
C SER A 88 -21.91 26.75 6.70
N SER A 89 -20.91 26.55 5.85
CA SER A 89 -19.62 26.01 6.29
C SER A 89 -18.78 27.12 6.94
N SER A 90 -18.72 27.13 8.28
CA SER A 90 -17.73 27.91 9.01
C SER A 90 -16.32 27.28 8.93
N GLN A 91 -16.22 26.08 8.35
CA GLN A 91 -14.98 25.32 8.22
C GLN A 91 -14.13 25.89 7.08
N ARG A 92 -12.87 26.25 7.38
CA ARG A 92 -11.88 26.55 6.35
C ARG A 92 -11.21 25.25 5.91
N TRP A 93 -11.40 24.89 4.65
CA TRP A 93 -10.73 23.74 4.03
C TRP A 93 -9.26 24.06 3.75
N ASP A 94 -8.37 23.16 4.15
CA ASP A 94 -6.94 23.22 3.81
C ASP A 94 -6.69 22.49 2.49
N VAL A 95 -7.43 21.41 2.22
CA VAL A 95 -7.34 20.65 0.98
C VAL A 95 -8.74 20.38 0.42
N CYS A 96 -8.89 20.46 -0.90
CA CYS A 96 -10.04 19.93 -1.61
C CYS A 96 -9.60 18.85 -2.60
N ILE A 97 -10.19 17.66 -2.47
CA ILE A 97 -10.06 16.54 -3.38
C ILE A 97 -11.36 16.42 -4.17
N HIS A 98 -11.32 16.75 -5.46
CA HIS A 98 -12.50 16.77 -6.31
C HIS A 98 -12.56 15.57 -7.27
N THR A 99 -13.31 14.53 -6.89
CA THR A 99 -13.54 13.33 -7.71
C THR A 99 -14.99 13.16 -8.20
N ALA A 100 -15.91 14.02 -7.78
CA ALA A 100 -17.30 13.95 -8.20
C ALA A 100 -17.43 14.19 -9.72
N ALA A 101 -18.08 13.24 -10.40
CA ALA A 101 -18.39 13.34 -11.82
C ALA A 101 -19.53 12.41 -12.22
N MET A 102 -20.36 12.86 -13.15
CA MET A 102 -21.08 12.02 -14.09
C MET A 102 -20.09 11.50 -15.14
N ALA A 103 -19.59 10.28 -14.93
CA ALA A 103 -18.47 9.73 -15.69
C ALA A 103 -18.86 8.93 -16.95
N SER A 104 -20.15 8.66 -17.18
CA SER A 104 -20.62 7.88 -18.33
C SER A 104 -20.75 8.78 -19.58
N PRO A 105 -19.96 8.55 -20.65
CA PRO A 105 -20.08 9.33 -21.88
C PRO A 105 -21.49 9.26 -22.48
N LYS A 106 -22.12 8.08 -22.40
CA LYS A 106 -23.48 7.88 -22.88
C LYS A 106 -24.49 8.78 -22.17
N VAL A 107 -24.51 8.74 -20.84
CA VAL A 107 -25.44 9.55 -20.03
C VAL A 107 -25.17 11.05 -20.24
N CYS A 108 -23.89 11.43 -20.37
CA CYS A 108 -23.52 12.82 -20.65
C CYS A 108 -24.04 13.29 -22.00
N GLN A 109 -23.92 12.46 -23.03
CA GLN A 109 -24.41 12.79 -24.39
C GLN A 109 -25.93 12.94 -24.43
N GLU A 110 -26.64 12.10 -23.68
CA GLU A 110 -28.10 12.16 -23.54
C GLU A 110 -28.55 13.41 -22.75
N ASN A 111 -27.73 13.88 -21.79
CA ASN A 111 -28.08 15.00 -20.92
C ASN A 111 -26.93 16.02 -20.76
N PRO A 112 -26.56 16.79 -21.81
CA PRO A 112 -25.36 17.63 -21.76
C PRO A 112 -25.38 18.73 -20.69
N SER A 113 -26.53 19.38 -20.50
CA SER A 113 -26.68 20.43 -19.47
C SER A 113 -26.52 19.87 -18.05
N LEU A 114 -27.05 18.66 -17.82
CA LEU A 114 -26.92 17.95 -16.55
C LEU A 114 -25.46 17.53 -16.32
N ALA A 115 -24.81 16.96 -17.34
CA ALA A 115 -23.41 16.59 -17.28
C ALA A 115 -22.52 17.79 -16.92
N MET A 116 -22.73 18.94 -17.57
CA MET A 116 -22.02 20.17 -17.22
C MET A 116 -22.29 20.61 -15.77
N ALA A 117 -23.55 20.57 -15.34
CA ALA A 117 -23.95 20.94 -13.97
C ALA A 117 -23.37 20.02 -12.88
N VAL A 118 -22.96 18.80 -13.22
CA VAL A 118 -22.31 17.85 -12.28
C VAL A 118 -20.79 17.86 -12.40
N ASN A 119 -20.24 17.92 -13.62
CA ASN A 119 -18.81 17.74 -13.89
C ASN A 119 -18.00 19.03 -13.80
N ASN A 120 -18.66 20.18 -13.99
CA ASN A 120 -18.11 21.50 -13.70
C ASN A 120 -19.19 22.29 -12.94
N PRO A 121 -19.58 21.81 -11.74
CA PRO A 121 -20.77 22.26 -11.05
C PRO A 121 -20.63 23.73 -10.67
N ILE A 122 -21.70 24.51 -10.85
CA ILE A 122 -21.74 25.99 -10.89
C ILE A 122 -20.56 26.66 -10.18
N ILE A 123 -19.82 27.43 -10.98
CA ILE A 123 -18.55 27.00 -11.57
C ILE A 123 -17.43 26.73 -10.55
N PHE A 124 -17.11 25.44 -10.48
CA PHE A 124 -16.45 24.70 -9.40
C PHE A 124 -16.63 25.33 -8.02
N PHE A 125 -17.90 25.29 -7.61
CA PHE A 125 -18.48 25.94 -6.44
C PHE A 125 -17.98 27.35 -6.17
N GLN A 126 -18.07 28.11 -7.27
CA GLN A 126 -17.60 29.47 -7.48
C GLN A 126 -16.20 29.66 -6.91
N ALA A 127 -15.29 28.87 -7.48
CA ALA A 127 -13.86 28.75 -7.20
C ALA A 127 -13.57 28.44 -5.73
N LEU A 128 -14.25 27.40 -5.24
CA LEU A 128 -14.32 27.00 -3.83
C LEU A 128 -14.46 28.22 -2.90
N GLN A 129 -15.35 29.10 -3.35
CA GLN A 129 -15.65 30.45 -2.91
C GLN A 129 -14.44 31.41 -2.74
N GLN A 130 -13.70 31.63 -3.85
CA GLN A 130 -12.80 32.76 -4.14
C GLN A 130 -11.59 33.00 -3.20
N HIS A 131 -10.60 32.10 -3.30
CA HIS A 131 -9.16 32.25 -2.96
C HIS A 131 -8.73 32.52 -1.52
N ASN A 132 -8.83 31.45 -0.74
CA ASN A 132 -7.86 31.11 0.29
C ASN A 132 -6.48 30.74 -0.33
N PRO A 133 -5.40 31.56 -0.17
CA PRO A 133 -4.08 31.24 -0.73
C PRO A 133 -3.44 29.96 -0.17
N SER A 134 -3.98 29.44 0.94
CA SER A 134 -3.49 28.21 1.58
C SER A 134 -4.29 26.97 1.20
N LEU A 135 -5.33 27.06 0.37
CA LEU A 135 -6.09 25.89 -0.08
C LEU A 135 -5.31 25.14 -1.15
N ARG A 136 -5.06 23.85 -0.91
CA ARG A 136 -4.56 22.88 -1.89
C ARG A 136 -5.74 22.27 -2.66
N LEU A 137 -5.69 22.28 -4.00
CA LEU A 137 -6.67 21.59 -4.83
C LEU A 137 -6.04 20.37 -5.50
N VAL A 138 -6.71 19.22 -5.43
CA VAL A 138 -6.43 18.03 -6.24
C VAL A 138 -7.70 17.64 -6.98
N ALA A 139 -7.79 17.97 -8.27
CA ALA A 139 -8.96 17.75 -9.09
C ALA A 139 -8.74 16.62 -10.10
N LEU A 140 -9.73 15.73 -10.23
CA LEU A 140 -9.68 14.64 -11.20
C LEU A 140 -10.23 15.11 -12.54
N SER A 141 -9.42 15.04 -13.59
CA SER A 141 -9.81 15.13 -15.01
C SER A 141 -9.78 13.72 -15.64
N THR A 142 -9.79 13.64 -16.96
CA THR A 142 -9.84 12.38 -17.72
C THR A 142 -8.98 12.47 -18.96
N ASP A 143 -8.48 11.34 -19.42
CA ASP A 143 -7.89 11.15 -20.74
C ASP A 143 -8.86 11.38 -21.92
N GLN A 144 -10.18 11.33 -21.70
CA GLN A 144 -11.18 11.62 -22.74
C GLN A 144 -11.23 13.11 -23.17
N VAL A 145 -10.35 13.94 -22.62
CA VAL A 145 -10.06 15.27 -23.17
C VAL A 145 -9.27 15.19 -24.48
N TYR A 146 -8.64 14.05 -24.78
CA TYR A 146 -7.90 13.80 -26.01
C TYR A 146 -8.80 13.19 -27.10
N GLU A 147 -8.48 13.46 -28.36
CA GLU A 147 -9.29 13.03 -29.52
C GLU A 147 -9.13 11.55 -29.89
N GLY A 148 -7.99 10.96 -29.55
CA GLY A 148 -7.72 9.53 -29.72
C GLY A 148 -7.11 9.11 -31.06
N THR A 149 -6.43 10.02 -31.76
CA THR A 149 -5.92 9.85 -33.13
C THR A 149 -4.39 9.97 -33.24
N ASP A 150 -3.71 10.62 -32.28
CA ASP A 150 -2.25 10.85 -32.29
C ASP A 150 -1.60 10.53 -30.93
N PRO A 151 -1.68 9.27 -30.44
CA PRO A 151 -1.03 8.83 -29.21
C PRO A 151 0.50 8.64 -29.41
N PRO A 152 1.31 8.69 -28.32
CA PRO A 152 0.88 8.92 -26.94
C PRO A 152 0.72 10.41 -26.63
N TYR A 153 -0.38 10.75 -25.94
CA TYR A 153 -0.69 12.11 -25.53
C TYR A 153 0.20 12.58 -24.38
N ARG A 154 0.68 13.83 -24.47
CA ARG A 154 1.39 14.55 -23.40
C ARG A 154 0.48 15.61 -22.81
N GLU A 155 0.83 16.16 -21.65
CA GLU A 155 0.07 17.24 -21.02
C GLU A 155 -0.07 18.47 -21.94
N THR A 156 0.93 18.69 -22.79
CA THR A 156 0.99 19.76 -23.81
C THR A 156 0.23 19.43 -25.10
N SER A 157 -0.23 18.20 -25.29
CA SER A 157 -0.99 17.82 -26.48
C SER A 157 -2.35 18.55 -26.51
N PRO A 158 -2.90 18.84 -27.70
CA PRO A 158 -4.22 19.45 -27.82
C PRO A 158 -5.31 18.61 -27.14
N THR A 159 -6.18 19.26 -26.38
CA THR A 159 -7.36 18.63 -25.79
C THR A 159 -8.58 18.90 -26.66
N VAL A 160 -8.90 17.94 -27.53
CA VAL A 160 -10.03 18.00 -28.46
C VAL A 160 -11.00 16.86 -28.11
N PRO A 161 -11.85 17.04 -27.09
CA PRO A 161 -12.75 15.97 -26.65
C PRO A 161 -13.79 15.66 -27.72
N VAL A 162 -13.96 14.37 -28.02
CA VAL A 162 -14.93 13.91 -29.04
C VAL A 162 -16.35 13.73 -28.48
N ASN A 163 -16.51 13.74 -27.15
CA ASN A 163 -17.81 13.55 -26.50
C ASN A 163 -18.07 14.56 -25.38
N VAL A 164 -19.33 14.62 -24.95
CA VAL A 164 -19.79 15.57 -23.94
C VAL A 164 -19.09 15.35 -22.59
N TYR A 165 -18.80 14.10 -22.21
CA TYR A 165 -18.07 13.84 -20.96
C TYR A 165 -16.68 14.51 -20.97
N GLY A 166 -15.87 14.24 -22.00
CA GLY A 166 -14.57 14.88 -22.21
C GLY A 166 -14.67 16.41 -22.26
N ALA A 167 -15.69 16.96 -22.93
CA ALA A 167 -15.91 18.40 -23.00
C ALA A 167 -16.21 19.02 -21.63
N THR A 168 -17.02 18.36 -20.81
CA THR A 168 -17.33 18.84 -19.45
C THR A 168 -16.12 18.76 -18.50
N LYS A 169 -15.28 17.73 -18.63
CA LYS A 169 -14.03 17.62 -17.87
C LYS A 169 -12.99 18.63 -18.34
N ARG A 170 -12.93 18.92 -19.65
CA ARG A 170 -12.10 20.01 -20.16
C ARG A 170 -12.54 21.37 -19.61
N ALA A 171 -13.84 21.62 -19.53
CA ALA A 171 -14.36 22.83 -18.90
C ALA A 171 -13.98 22.94 -17.41
N LEU A 172 -13.89 21.81 -16.69
CA LEU A 172 -13.33 21.79 -15.33
C LEU A 172 -11.83 22.13 -15.32
N GLU A 173 -11.03 21.63 -16.26
CA GLU A 173 -9.60 22.00 -16.37
C GLU A 173 -9.45 23.51 -16.55
N ASP A 174 -10.25 24.12 -17.43
CA ASP A 174 -10.24 25.56 -17.68
C ASP A 174 -10.63 26.33 -16.39
N THR A 175 -11.64 25.87 -15.63
CA THR A 175 -11.97 26.42 -14.31
C THR A 175 -10.79 26.30 -13.33
N CYS A 176 -10.16 25.12 -13.25
CA CYS A 176 -9.03 24.90 -12.34
C CYS A 176 -7.82 25.78 -12.70
N GLN A 177 -7.52 25.93 -13.98
CA GLN A 177 -6.45 26.80 -14.46
C GLN A 177 -6.74 28.27 -14.16
N GLN A 178 -7.98 28.71 -14.33
CA GLN A 178 -8.35 30.11 -14.10
C GLN A 178 -8.21 30.51 -12.63
N TYR A 179 -8.57 29.62 -11.70
CA TYR A 179 -8.66 29.98 -10.28
C TYR A 179 -7.51 29.38 -9.45
N PHE A 180 -7.10 28.15 -9.67
CA PHE A 180 -6.15 27.43 -8.79
C PHE A 180 -4.75 27.27 -9.40
N ALA A 181 -4.33 28.13 -10.33
CA ALA A 181 -3.03 27.98 -11.02
C ALA A 181 -1.81 27.85 -10.08
N GLN A 182 -1.87 28.44 -8.88
CA GLN A 182 -0.77 28.46 -7.91
C GLN A 182 -0.90 27.41 -6.79
N SER A 183 -2.01 26.69 -6.72
CA SER A 183 -2.25 25.72 -5.64
C SER A 183 -2.95 24.44 -6.07
N GLY A 184 -3.30 24.32 -7.35
CA GLY A 184 -4.08 23.23 -7.90
C GLY A 184 -3.25 22.25 -8.71
N ILE A 185 -3.56 20.97 -8.51
CA ILE A 185 -3.16 19.85 -9.34
C ILE A 185 -4.41 19.33 -10.05
N VAL A 186 -4.31 19.13 -11.35
CA VAL A 186 -5.34 18.46 -12.17
C VAL A 186 -4.76 17.17 -12.71
N LEU A 187 -5.38 16.04 -12.38
CA LEU A 187 -4.93 14.71 -12.78
C LEU A 187 -5.81 14.19 -13.93
N ARG A 188 -5.29 14.13 -15.16
CA ARG A 188 -5.95 13.47 -16.29
C ARG A 188 -5.85 11.97 -16.10
N SER A 189 -6.83 11.39 -15.40
CA SER A 189 -6.86 9.97 -15.12
C SER A 189 -7.19 9.17 -16.37
N SER A 190 -6.45 8.08 -16.57
CA SER A 190 -6.88 6.98 -17.41
C SER A 190 -7.96 6.13 -16.72
N ILE A 191 -8.36 5.03 -17.36
CA ILE A 191 -9.27 4.04 -16.78
C ILE A 191 -8.71 3.47 -15.46
N LEU A 192 -9.52 3.57 -14.41
CA LEU A 192 -9.24 3.03 -13.09
C LEU A 192 -9.75 1.59 -12.99
N LEU A 193 -8.88 0.70 -12.56
CA LEU A 193 -9.14 -0.73 -12.35
C LEU A 193 -8.68 -1.12 -10.94
N GLY A 194 -9.27 -2.17 -10.39
CA GLY A 194 -8.98 -2.60 -9.01
C GLY A 194 -10.17 -3.25 -8.34
N PRO A 195 -10.05 -3.57 -7.03
CA PRO A 195 -11.11 -4.09 -6.17
C PRO A 195 -12.37 -3.24 -6.19
N LEU A 196 -13.50 -3.83 -5.77
CA LEU A 196 -14.75 -3.11 -5.54
C LEU A 196 -14.60 -1.98 -4.51
N ALA A 197 -15.57 -1.07 -4.49
CA ALA A 197 -15.57 0.03 -3.55
C ALA A 197 -15.75 -0.48 -2.10
N PRO A 198 -15.01 0.08 -1.12
CA PRO A 198 -14.87 -0.52 0.22
C PRO A 198 -16.07 -0.38 1.15
N PHE A 199 -16.99 0.58 0.93
CA PHE A 199 -18.07 0.86 1.89
C PHE A 199 -19.44 0.47 1.35
N VAL A 200 -19.79 0.99 0.18
CA VAL A 200 -21.08 0.75 -0.46
C VAL A 200 -20.89 0.44 -1.94
N PRO A 201 -21.77 -0.35 -2.56
CA PRO A 201 -21.66 -0.67 -3.98
C PRO A 201 -21.50 0.58 -4.84
N ALA A 202 -20.49 0.56 -5.71
CA ALA A 202 -20.27 1.54 -6.77
C ALA A 202 -20.40 0.84 -8.14
N HIS A 203 -19.89 1.45 -9.22
CA HIS A 203 -19.82 0.76 -10.50
C HIS A 203 -18.72 -0.30 -10.50
N ASP A 204 -19.00 -1.43 -11.11
CA ASP A 204 -18.00 -2.47 -11.37
C ASP A 204 -16.93 -1.95 -12.35
N THR A 205 -15.68 -2.30 -12.08
CA THR A 205 -14.58 -2.00 -13.01
C THR A 205 -14.64 -2.91 -14.25
N PHE A 206 -13.90 -2.56 -15.29
CA PHE A 206 -13.84 -3.39 -16.50
C PHE A 206 -13.34 -4.82 -16.22
N LEU A 207 -12.48 -5.00 -15.21
CA LEU A 207 -12.03 -6.32 -14.80
C LEU A 207 -13.21 -7.17 -14.30
N HIS A 208 -14.04 -6.64 -13.40
CA HIS A 208 -15.22 -7.33 -12.88
C HIS A 208 -16.23 -7.64 -13.99
N PHE A 209 -16.41 -6.73 -14.95
CA PHE A 209 -17.21 -7.00 -16.15
C PHE A 209 -16.71 -8.23 -16.92
N VAL A 210 -15.40 -8.40 -17.09
CA VAL A 210 -14.84 -9.58 -17.75
C VAL A 210 -15.04 -10.82 -16.89
N SER A 211 -14.70 -10.74 -15.59
CA SER A 211 -14.77 -11.86 -14.65
C SER A 211 -16.20 -12.41 -14.49
N SER A 212 -17.23 -11.56 -14.60
CA SER A 212 -18.63 -11.97 -14.54
C SER A 212 -19.13 -12.72 -15.79
N ARG A 213 -18.26 -13.00 -16.78
CA ARG A 213 -18.59 -13.66 -18.06
C ARG A 213 -17.60 -14.81 -18.35
N PRO A 214 -17.53 -15.83 -17.48
CA PRO A 214 -16.64 -16.96 -17.69
C PRO A 214 -17.09 -17.82 -18.90
N PRO A 215 -16.22 -18.70 -19.43
CA PRO A 215 -16.62 -19.71 -20.41
C PRO A 215 -17.86 -20.50 -19.95
N PRO A 216 -18.77 -20.88 -20.87
CA PRO A 216 -18.69 -20.75 -22.33
C PRO A 216 -19.28 -19.43 -22.88
N GLN A 217 -19.50 -18.41 -22.04
CA GLN A 217 -20.14 -17.18 -22.48
C GLN A 217 -19.28 -16.42 -23.48
N GLN A 218 -19.76 -16.29 -24.73
CA GLN A 218 -19.07 -15.51 -25.75
C GLN A 218 -19.30 -14.01 -25.55
N THR A 219 -18.20 -13.25 -25.48
CA THR A 219 -18.24 -11.80 -25.32
C THR A 219 -17.30 -11.12 -26.30
N THR A 220 -17.78 -10.08 -26.97
CA THR A 220 -16.97 -9.28 -27.90
C THR A 220 -16.19 -8.20 -27.17
N TYR A 221 -14.89 -8.12 -27.43
CA TYR A 221 -13.99 -7.11 -26.85
C TYR A 221 -13.24 -6.36 -27.95
N TRP A 222 -13.12 -5.05 -27.78
CA TRP A 222 -12.51 -4.19 -28.79
C TRP A 222 -10.99 -4.32 -28.87
N THR A 223 -10.47 -4.43 -30.10
CA THR A 223 -9.04 -4.51 -30.39
C THR A 223 -8.37 -3.13 -30.52
N ASP A 224 -9.16 -2.10 -30.81
CA ASP A 224 -8.73 -0.76 -31.20
C ASP A 224 -9.02 0.32 -30.15
N GLU A 225 -9.75 0.01 -29.07
CA GLU A 225 -9.92 0.92 -27.93
C GLU A 225 -8.81 0.71 -26.88
N ARG A 226 -7.84 1.63 -26.82
CA ARG A 226 -6.59 1.50 -26.04
C ARG A 226 -6.46 2.55 -24.92
N ARG A 227 -6.05 2.12 -23.73
CA ARG A 227 -5.92 2.97 -22.52
C ARG A 227 -4.71 2.57 -21.68
N ASN A 228 -4.04 3.53 -21.04
CA ASN A 228 -3.01 3.26 -20.03
C ASN A 228 -3.67 2.85 -18.70
N VAL A 229 -3.90 1.56 -18.46
CA VAL A 229 -4.62 1.08 -17.27
C VAL A 229 -3.97 1.56 -15.98
N LEU A 230 -4.77 1.96 -14.98
CA LEU A 230 -4.27 2.47 -13.71
C LEU A 230 -4.95 1.75 -12.54
N ALA A 231 -4.17 1.28 -11.56
CA ALA A 231 -4.72 0.72 -10.34
C ALA A 231 -5.38 1.83 -9.50
N VAL A 232 -6.55 1.55 -8.93
CA VAL A 232 -7.23 2.51 -8.04
C VAL A 232 -6.37 2.87 -6.83
N GLN A 233 -5.61 1.91 -6.29
CA GLN A 233 -4.70 2.16 -5.17
C GLN A 233 -3.56 3.11 -5.55
N ASP A 234 -3.06 3.03 -6.79
CA ASP A 234 -1.98 3.90 -7.27
C ASP A 234 -2.52 5.33 -7.43
N ALA A 235 -3.73 5.47 -7.98
CA ALA A 235 -4.43 6.75 -8.06
C ALA A 235 -4.64 7.37 -6.67
N VAL A 236 -5.05 6.57 -5.67
CA VAL A 236 -5.18 7.02 -4.28
C VAL A 236 -3.84 7.49 -3.73
N GLN A 237 -2.76 6.73 -3.89
CA GLN A 237 -1.43 7.13 -3.41
C GLN A 237 -0.96 8.45 -4.02
N ILE A 238 -1.19 8.64 -5.32
CA ILE A 238 -0.86 9.88 -6.04
C ILE A 238 -1.67 11.06 -5.49
N ILE A 239 -2.99 10.88 -5.31
CA ILE A 239 -3.87 11.90 -4.76
C ILE A 239 -3.43 12.28 -3.33
N LEU A 240 -3.14 11.30 -2.48
CA LEU A 240 -2.69 11.54 -1.11
C LEU A 240 -1.31 12.22 -1.05
N HIS A 241 -0.41 11.90 -1.99
CA HIS A 241 0.87 12.58 -2.12
C HIS A 241 0.68 14.10 -2.33
N PHE A 242 -0.17 14.50 -3.28
CA PHE A 242 -0.46 15.92 -3.53
C PHE A 242 -1.34 16.58 -2.45
N THR A 243 -2.06 15.78 -1.67
CA THR A 243 -2.89 16.26 -0.56
C THR A 243 -2.01 16.62 0.63
N CYS A 244 -0.97 15.83 0.95
CA CYS A 244 -0.35 15.88 2.28
C CYS A 244 1.18 15.95 2.30
N ARG A 245 1.86 15.61 1.20
CA ARG A 245 3.34 15.61 1.14
C ARG A 245 3.87 16.71 0.25
N ASP A 246 3.36 16.80 -0.98
CA ASP A 246 3.77 17.79 -1.95
C ASP A 246 2.77 18.94 -2.06
N THR A 247 3.16 20.05 -1.45
CA THR A 247 2.42 21.31 -1.42
C THR A 247 2.90 22.33 -2.46
N LYS A 248 3.93 21.99 -3.27
CA LYS A 248 4.58 22.93 -4.19
C LYS A 248 4.21 22.70 -5.64
N SER A 249 4.06 21.45 -6.08
CA SER A 249 3.75 21.17 -7.48
C SER A 249 2.37 21.72 -7.84
N VAL A 250 2.23 22.24 -9.05
CA VAL A 250 0.98 22.76 -9.60
C VAL A 250 0.85 22.36 -11.06
N GLY A 251 -0.35 22.48 -11.61
CA GLY A 251 -0.62 22.28 -13.03
C GLY A 251 -1.38 21.00 -13.34
N VAL A 252 -1.30 20.59 -14.61
CA VAL A 252 -2.02 19.42 -15.15
C VAL A 252 -1.01 18.30 -15.36
N TYR A 253 -1.37 17.07 -14.98
CA TYR A 253 -0.55 15.88 -15.15
C TYR A 253 -1.36 14.74 -15.73
N ASN A 254 -0.77 14.00 -16.67
CA ASN A 254 -1.31 12.72 -17.10
C ASN A 254 -1.10 11.69 -15.99
N MET A 255 -2.17 10.95 -15.68
CA MET A 255 -2.19 9.90 -14.68
C MET A 255 -2.70 8.60 -15.32
N GLY A 256 -1.87 8.04 -16.20
CA GLY A 256 -2.02 6.69 -16.76
C GLY A 256 -0.93 5.77 -16.25
N GLY A 257 -1.21 4.47 -16.16
CA GLY A 257 -0.21 3.47 -15.75
C GLY A 257 0.84 3.18 -16.82
N LEU A 258 1.73 2.22 -16.52
CA LEU A 258 2.97 1.97 -17.28
C LEU A 258 2.76 1.64 -18.75
N HIS A 259 1.67 0.94 -19.07
CA HIS A 259 1.44 0.36 -20.38
C HIS A 259 0.01 0.60 -20.84
N SER A 260 -0.13 0.76 -22.16
CA SER A 260 -1.44 0.80 -22.80
C SER A 260 -1.90 -0.61 -23.17
N TYR A 261 -3.18 -0.88 -22.89
CA TYR A 261 -3.85 -2.12 -23.28
C TYR A 261 -5.17 -1.83 -23.99
N SER A 262 -5.50 -2.69 -24.94
CA SER A 262 -6.82 -2.78 -25.55
C SER A 262 -7.82 -3.51 -24.64
N ARG A 263 -9.12 -3.41 -24.95
CA ARG A 263 -10.16 -4.14 -24.22
C ARG A 263 -9.96 -5.66 -24.29
N ILE A 264 -9.54 -6.19 -25.44
CA ILE A 264 -9.26 -7.61 -25.61
C ILE A 264 -8.02 -8.05 -24.82
N GLU A 265 -6.94 -7.26 -24.80
CA GLU A 265 -5.73 -7.59 -24.03
C GLU A 265 -6.02 -7.64 -22.52
N MET A 266 -6.82 -6.69 -22.01
CA MET A 266 -7.29 -6.73 -20.63
C MET A 266 -8.15 -7.97 -20.35
N ALA A 267 -9.06 -8.34 -21.26
CA ALA A 267 -9.92 -9.50 -21.08
C ALA A 267 -9.13 -10.82 -21.08
N GLN A 268 -8.15 -10.94 -21.98
CA GLN A 268 -7.22 -12.07 -22.04
C GLN A 268 -6.43 -12.21 -20.73
N ALA A 269 -5.96 -11.11 -20.15
CA ALA A 269 -5.25 -11.13 -18.88
C ALA A 269 -6.13 -11.63 -17.71
N VAL A 270 -7.40 -11.22 -17.66
CA VAL A 270 -8.36 -11.73 -16.65
C VAL A 270 -8.64 -13.22 -16.85
N PHE A 271 -8.82 -13.67 -18.09
CA PHE A 271 -9.03 -15.09 -18.41
C PHE A 271 -7.82 -15.93 -18.02
N ALA A 272 -6.61 -15.46 -18.34
CA ALA A 272 -5.37 -16.12 -17.96
C ALA A 272 -5.24 -16.25 -16.44
N TYR A 273 -5.59 -15.21 -15.68
CA TYR A 273 -5.58 -15.24 -14.21
C TYR A 273 -6.51 -16.31 -13.63
N HIS A 274 -7.72 -16.46 -14.19
CA HIS A 274 -8.67 -17.48 -13.75
C HIS A 274 -8.41 -18.88 -14.34
N GLY A 275 -7.35 -19.06 -15.16
CA GLY A 275 -7.05 -20.32 -15.83
C GLY A 275 -8.04 -20.72 -16.92
N TYR A 276 -8.75 -19.74 -17.51
CA TYR A 276 -9.71 -19.98 -18.59
C TYR A 276 -9.05 -20.03 -19.97
N ASP A 277 -9.53 -20.93 -20.83
CA ASP A 277 -9.16 -20.92 -22.25
C ASP A 277 -9.79 -19.71 -22.96
N THR A 278 -8.97 -18.98 -23.72
CA THR A 278 -9.35 -17.77 -24.42
C THR A 278 -9.97 -18.03 -25.80
N SER A 279 -9.72 -19.19 -26.39
CA SER A 279 -9.92 -19.44 -27.83
C SER A 279 -11.38 -19.46 -28.29
N GLU A 280 -12.32 -19.86 -27.42
CA GLU A 280 -13.74 -20.01 -27.80
C GLU A 280 -14.67 -18.92 -27.22
N SER A 281 -14.24 -18.19 -26.18
CA SER A 281 -15.10 -17.28 -25.41
C SER A 281 -14.82 -15.79 -25.64
N LEU A 282 -13.59 -15.42 -26.04
CA LEU A 282 -13.22 -14.04 -26.33
C LEU A 282 -13.33 -13.75 -27.82
N GLN A 283 -14.23 -12.86 -28.22
CA GLN A 283 -14.45 -12.51 -29.63
C GLN A 283 -13.80 -11.16 -29.94
N PRO A 284 -12.61 -11.11 -30.58
CA PRO A 284 -11.98 -9.85 -30.94
C PRO A 284 -12.69 -9.18 -32.11
N ALA A 285 -12.94 -7.88 -32.00
CA ALA A 285 -13.47 -7.08 -33.10
C ALA A 285 -13.01 -5.62 -32.97
N SER A 286 -12.91 -4.90 -34.09
CA SER A 286 -12.80 -3.44 -34.04
C SER A 286 -14.13 -2.83 -33.59
N LYS A 287 -14.08 -1.67 -32.96
CA LYS A 287 -15.29 -0.96 -32.53
C LYS A 287 -16.27 -0.70 -33.67
N ALA A 288 -15.74 -0.37 -34.86
CA ALA A 288 -16.52 -0.15 -36.07
C ALA A 288 -17.29 -1.40 -36.55
N GLN A 289 -16.81 -2.61 -36.27
CA GLN A 289 -17.48 -3.87 -36.63
C GLN A 289 -18.63 -4.21 -35.69
N CYS A 290 -18.61 -3.71 -34.45
CA CYS A 290 -19.57 -4.08 -33.42
C CYS A 290 -20.82 -3.19 -33.37
N GLN A 291 -20.80 -2.01 -33.98
CA GLN A 291 -21.86 -1.00 -33.78
C GLN A 291 -22.39 -0.42 -35.10
N PRO A 292 -23.73 -0.42 -35.32
CA PRO A 292 -24.31 0.29 -36.46
C PRO A 292 -24.23 1.82 -36.24
N GLN A 293 -23.71 2.54 -37.25
CA GLN A 293 -23.33 3.97 -37.25
C GLN A 293 -24.39 5.01 -36.80
N ALA A 294 -25.64 4.62 -36.54
CA ALA A 294 -26.76 5.57 -36.41
C ALA A 294 -27.14 5.98 -34.98
N LYS A 295 -26.53 5.42 -33.92
CA LYS A 295 -26.91 5.70 -32.51
C LYS A 295 -25.72 5.83 -31.53
N GLU A 296 -24.51 6.10 -32.02
CA GLU A 296 -23.32 6.00 -31.17
C GLU A 296 -22.94 7.33 -30.51
N VAL A 297 -22.52 7.24 -29.24
CA VAL A 297 -21.80 8.32 -28.56
C VAL A 297 -20.35 8.26 -29.00
N PRO A 298 -19.78 9.33 -29.58
CA PRO A 298 -18.39 9.32 -30.00
C PRO A 298 -17.48 8.89 -28.84
N SER A 299 -16.53 8.00 -29.09
CA SER A 299 -15.53 7.67 -28.08
C SER A 299 -14.18 7.45 -28.75
N PRO A 300 -13.11 8.02 -28.16
CA PRO A 300 -11.80 8.05 -28.78
C PRO A 300 -11.18 6.65 -28.76
N LEU A 301 -10.56 6.23 -29.87
CA LEU A 301 -10.01 4.89 -30.01
C LEU A 301 -8.76 4.72 -29.15
N ASP A 302 -7.73 5.52 -29.37
CA ASP A 302 -6.47 5.39 -28.63
C ASP A 302 -6.09 6.70 -27.92
N ILE A 303 -6.36 6.76 -26.62
CA ILE A 303 -5.97 7.89 -25.75
C ILE A 303 -4.84 7.48 -24.81
N SER A 304 -3.93 6.62 -25.28
CA SER A 304 -2.69 6.32 -24.58
C SER A 304 -1.93 7.61 -24.28
N MET A 305 -1.32 7.71 -23.10
CA MET A 305 -0.70 8.93 -22.60
C MET A 305 0.66 8.65 -21.95
N GLU A 306 1.53 9.66 -21.96
CA GLU A 306 2.79 9.67 -21.21
C GLU A 306 2.57 10.30 -19.83
N SER A 307 2.92 9.59 -18.76
CA SER A 307 2.84 10.07 -17.36
C SER A 307 4.23 10.45 -16.79
N ALA A 308 5.21 10.72 -17.66
CA ALA A 308 6.61 10.90 -17.25
C ALA A 308 6.82 12.09 -16.31
N GLN A 309 6.09 13.20 -16.50
CA GLN A 309 6.16 14.37 -15.62
C GLN A 309 5.67 14.04 -14.22
N LEU A 310 4.54 13.33 -14.12
CA LEU A 310 4.01 12.87 -12.85
C LEU A 310 5.00 11.93 -12.13
N MET A 311 5.62 10.99 -12.86
CA MET A 311 6.60 10.06 -12.32
C MET A 311 7.85 10.73 -11.74
N GLN A 312 8.23 11.92 -12.23
CA GLN A 312 9.39 12.65 -11.71
C GLN A 312 9.12 13.33 -10.37
N ILE A 313 7.85 13.59 -10.05
CA ILE A 313 7.43 14.28 -8.82
C ILE A 313 7.20 13.28 -7.68
N LEU A 314 6.72 12.08 -8.02
CA LEU A 314 6.41 11.06 -7.03
C LEU A 314 7.69 10.47 -6.42
N PRO A 315 7.75 10.31 -5.08
CA PRO A 315 8.95 9.79 -4.39
C PRO A 315 9.18 8.30 -4.68
N SER A 316 8.12 7.56 -4.97
CA SER A 316 8.16 6.16 -5.40
C SER A 316 7.41 6.02 -6.73
N ARG A 317 7.64 4.92 -7.45
CA ARG A 317 6.89 4.58 -8.67
C ARG A 317 5.69 3.72 -8.28
N PRO A 318 4.48 4.28 -8.08
CA PRO A 318 3.36 3.50 -7.55
C PRO A 318 2.73 2.57 -8.59
N PHE A 319 3.08 2.68 -9.87
CA PHE A 319 2.31 2.08 -10.95
C PHE A 319 2.47 0.56 -11.03
N LYS A 320 1.39 -0.16 -10.72
CA LYS A 320 1.27 -1.61 -10.89
C LYS A 320 1.18 -2.01 -12.36
N SER A 321 1.70 -3.20 -12.68
CA SER A 321 1.43 -3.87 -13.96
C SER A 321 -0.02 -4.36 -14.02
N LEU A 322 -0.53 -4.65 -15.23
CA LEU A 322 -1.90 -5.16 -15.38
C LEU A 322 -2.11 -6.47 -14.59
N GLU A 323 -1.11 -7.35 -14.57
CA GLU A 323 -1.13 -8.60 -13.81
C GLU A 323 -1.25 -8.33 -12.31
N GLN A 324 -0.49 -7.37 -11.79
CA GLN A 324 -0.56 -6.96 -10.38
C GLN A 324 -1.91 -6.33 -10.03
N ILE A 325 -2.50 -5.53 -10.95
CA ILE A 325 -3.84 -4.98 -10.77
C ILE A 325 -4.86 -6.12 -10.67
N ILE A 326 -4.84 -7.06 -11.61
CA ILE A 326 -5.74 -8.22 -11.65
C ILE A 326 -5.58 -9.07 -10.38
N GLN A 327 -4.35 -9.36 -9.99
CA GLN A 327 -4.05 -10.09 -8.76
C GLN A 327 -4.61 -9.36 -7.54
N SER A 328 -4.37 -8.05 -7.39
CA SER A 328 -4.93 -7.28 -6.26
C SER A 328 -6.46 -7.16 -6.31
N THR A 329 -7.09 -7.36 -7.48
CA THR A 329 -8.53 -7.28 -7.67
C THR A 329 -9.25 -8.57 -7.31
N PHE A 330 -8.70 -9.71 -7.72
CA PHE A 330 -9.37 -11.01 -7.67
C PHE A 330 -8.70 -12.06 -6.80
N ALA A 331 -7.50 -11.79 -6.28
CA ALA A 331 -6.97 -12.64 -5.24
C ALA A 331 -8.05 -12.74 -4.16
N PRO A 332 -8.27 -13.93 -3.58
CA PRO A 332 -9.03 -14.03 -2.34
C PRO A 332 -8.52 -12.91 -1.43
N GLN A 333 -9.43 -12.22 -0.74
CA GLN A 333 -9.03 -11.27 0.30
C GLN A 333 -8.32 -12.06 1.42
N GLU A 334 -7.10 -12.50 1.15
CA GLU A 334 -6.05 -12.58 2.15
C GLU A 334 -5.87 -11.14 2.57
N ALA A 335 -6.18 -10.91 3.85
CA ALA A 335 -6.45 -9.62 4.43
C ALA A 335 -5.41 -8.55 4.06
N ASN A 336 -5.90 -7.31 3.98
CA ASN A 336 -5.22 -6.02 3.96
C ASN A 336 -3.85 -5.92 3.26
N ASP A 337 -3.70 -4.88 2.42
CA ASP A 337 -2.39 -4.49 1.84
C ASP A 337 -1.26 -4.71 2.87
N PRO A 338 -0.19 -5.47 2.54
CA PRO A 338 0.86 -5.79 3.49
C PRO A 338 1.41 -4.50 4.12
N ILE A 339 1.62 -4.50 5.44
CA ILE A 339 2.49 -3.50 6.07
C ILE A 339 3.91 -3.85 5.61
N ILE A 340 4.27 -3.34 4.44
CA ILE A 340 5.64 -3.40 3.94
C ILE A 340 6.44 -2.48 4.84
N VAL A 341 7.18 -3.08 5.78
CA VAL A 341 8.12 -2.34 6.61
C VAL A 341 9.30 -1.90 5.76
N PHE A 342 9.81 -2.74 4.84
CA PHE A 342 10.58 -2.31 3.66
C PHE A 342 10.69 -3.39 2.57
N SER A 343 10.71 -2.97 1.29
CA SER A 343 11.20 -3.73 0.12
C SER A 343 12.35 -2.95 -0.54
N GLY A 344 13.25 -2.45 0.30
CA GLY A 344 14.25 -1.45 -0.06
C GLY A 344 14.34 -0.33 0.97
N LEU A 345 15.47 -0.25 1.69
CA LEU A 345 15.59 0.54 2.92
C LEU A 345 15.86 2.05 2.79
N GLN A 346 15.72 2.66 1.61
CA GLN A 346 16.02 4.09 1.48
C GLN A 346 14.89 5.03 2.00
N ASP A 347 13.69 4.50 2.26
CA ASP A 347 12.52 5.29 2.65
C ASP A 347 12.10 5.15 4.13
N ILE A 348 12.88 4.45 4.96
CA ILE A 348 12.53 4.25 6.37
C ILE A 348 13.34 5.09 7.35
N TYR A 349 14.25 5.94 6.88
CA TYR A 349 15.04 6.80 7.76
C TYR A 349 14.87 8.27 7.38
N ASP A 350 14.67 9.15 8.37
CA ASP A 350 14.71 10.59 8.16
C ASP A 350 16.14 11.04 7.73
N PRO A 351 16.34 12.29 7.28
CA PRO A 351 17.67 12.81 6.92
C PRO A 351 18.72 12.76 8.06
N ASN A 352 18.28 12.49 9.30
CA ASN A 352 19.13 12.32 10.49
C ASN A 352 19.34 10.84 10.87
N HIS A 353 18.99 9.89 9.99
CA HIS A 353 19.12 8.44 10.20
C HIS A 353 18.27 7.89 11.36
N ARG A 354 17.06 8.43 11.57
CA ARG A 354 16.07 7.88 12.52
C ARG A 354 14.98 7.08 11.81
N PRO A 355 14.60 5.88 12.29
CA PRO A 355 13.54 5.11 11.66
C PRO A 355 12.22 5.88 11.62
N LEU A 356 11.46 5.76 10.53
CA LEU A 356 10.17 6.40 10.28
C LEU A 356 9.01 5.47 10.69
N GLY A 357 7.92 6.03 11.23
CA GLY A 357 6.73 5.27 11.66
C GLY A 357 6.97 4.48 12.96
N GLN A 358 6.42 3.25 13.04
CA GLN A 358 6.52 2.37 14.22
C GLN A 358 7.84 1.60 14.32
N LEU A 359 8.79 1.81 13.40
CA LEU A 359 10.11 1.19 13.45
C LEU A 359 10.97 1.78 14.57
N ARG A 360 11.70 0.93 15.29
CA ARG A 360 12.70 1.36 16.28
C ARG A 360 13.80 0.32 16.45
N TRP A 361 15.00 0.79 16.74
CA TRP A 361 16.07 -0.09 17.20
C TRP A 361 15.87 -0.43 18.68
N ARG A 362 15.93 -1.72 19.00
CA ARG A 362 16.24 -2.23 20.32
C ARG A 362 17.71 -2.61 20.33
N CYS A 363 18.46 -2.02 21.26
CA CYS A 363 19.91 -2.22 21.39
C CYS A 363 20.63 -2.00 20.05
N ALA A 364 20.45 -0.79 19.49
CA ALA A 364 21.04 -0.41 18.23
C ALA A 364 22.55 -0.76 18.21
N PRO A 365 23.08 -1.28 17.08
CA PRO A 365 24.51 -1.35 16.89
C PRO A 365 25.04 0.09 16.79
N ASP A 366 25.54 0.64 17.90
CA ASP A 366 26.02 2.03 17.94
C ASP A 366 27.18 2.21 16.96
N SER A 367 27.04 3.15 16.02
CA SER A 367 28.13 3.56 15.13
C SER A 367 29.32 4.06 15.94
N TRP A 368 30.44 3.36 15.84
CA TRP A 368 31.73 3.63 16.45
C TRP A 368 32.00 5.09 16.88
N SER A 369 32.23 5.30 18.18
CA SER A 369 33.10 6.37 18.70
C SER A 369 34.04 5.76 19.74
N PRO A 370 35.37 5.74 19.52
CA PRO A 370 36.33 5.03 20.36
C PRO A 370 36.52 5.60 21.78
N THR A 371 35.73 6.62 22.17
CA THR A 371 35.89 7.36 23.43
C THR A 371 35.02 6.86 24.59
N THR A 372 34.07 5.93 24.39
CA THR A 372 33.02 5.66 25.40
C THR A 372 33.30 4.47 26.33
N GLY A 373 34.26 3.60 26.01
CA GLY A 373 34.73 2.53 26.92
C GLY A 373 33.66 1.53 27.40
N ARG A 374 32.54 1.38 26.66
CA ARG A 374 31.45 0.44 26.99
C ARG A 374 31.67 -0.92 26.33
N GLU A 375 31.27 -1.99 27.02
CA GLU A 375 31.40 -3.38 26.55
C GLU A 375 30.37 -3.67 25.42
N GLY A 376 30.84 -4.15 24.26
CA GLY A 376 29.99 -4.47 23.09
C GLY A 376 29.59 -3.28 22.22
N CYS A 377 30.51 -2.33 21.97
CA CYS A 377 30.30 -1.15 21.11
C CYS A 377 30.99 -1.27 19.73
N ASP A 378 31.29 -2.47 19.26
CA ASP A 378 31.96 -2.74 17.97
C ASP A 378 30.99 -3.08 16.83
N GLY A 379 29.69 -3.12 17.12
CA GLY A 379 28.64 -3.29 16.14
C GLY A 379 28.51 -2.07 15.22
N SER A 380 27.89 -2.27 14.07
CA SER A 380 27.52 -1.18 13.17
C SER A 380 26.38 -1.63 12.28
N TRP A 381 25.67 -0.69 11.68
CA TRP A 381 24.71 -1.01 10.64
C TRP A 381 24.78 0.06 9.55
N ARG A 382 24.33 -0.30 8.35
CA ARG A 382 24.14 0.64 7.25
C ARG A 382 23.04 0.18 6.33
N VAL A 383 22.54 1.12 5.55
CA VAL A 383 21.66 0.84 4.42
C VAL A 383 22.46 1.05 3.13
N GLU A 384 22.48 0.04 2.27
CA GLU A 384 23.21 0.06 1.00
C GLU A 384 22.40 -0.73 -0.04
N ASP A 385 22.22 -0.17 -1.25
CA ASP A 385 21.45 -0.80 -2.34
C ASP A 385 20.14 -1.43 -1.88
N ASN A 386 19.34 -0.66 -1.12
CA ASN A 386 18.04 -1.10 -0.62
C ASN A 386 18.09 -2.27 0.38
N LYS A 387 19.23 -2.55 1.01
CA LYS A 387 19.40 -3.63 1.99
C LYS A 387 19.86 -3.09 3.34
N LEU A 388 19.48 -3.77 4.42
CA LEU A 388 19.96 -3.45 5.77
C LEU A 388 21.10 -4.40 6.07
N ILE A 389 22.29 -3.85 6.27
CA ILE A 389 23.46 -4.61 6.64
C ILE A 389 23.73 -4.35 8.11
N VAL A 390 23.67 -5.40 8.93
CA VAL A 390 23.90 -5.35 10.37
C VAL A 390 25.15 -6.15 10.71
N TYR A 391 26.10 -5.48 11.36
CA TYR A 391 27.24 -6.09 12.03
C TYR A 391 26.92 -6.09 13.53
N PRO A 392 26.50 -7.23 14.10
CA PRO A 392 26.21 -7.30 15.52
C PRO A 392 27.47 -7.02 16.34
N ALA A 393 27.29 -6.38 17.50
CA ALA A 393 28.37 -6.25 18.46
C ALA A 393 28.67 -7.60 19.13
N ALA A 394 29.93 -7.84 19.48
CA ALA A 394 30.34 -9.04 20.19
C ALA A 394 29.70 -9.12 21.59
N LYS A 395 29.55 -10.34 22.12
CA LYS A 395 28.93 -10.66 23.43
C LYS A 395 27.44 -10.32 23.56
N LYS A 396 26.73 -10.01 22.47
CA LYS A 396 25.32 -9.59 22.49
C LYS A 396 24.40 -10.69 22.03
N ASP A 397 23.32 -10.92 22.77
CA ASP A 397 22.33 -11.97 22.46
C ASP A 397 20.96 -11.73 23.15
N TYR A 398 20.01 -12.62 22.85
CA TYR A 398 18.78 -12.85 23.58
C TYR A 398 18.72 -14.30 24.06
N TRP A 399 18.77 -14.50 25.38
CA TRP A 399 18.76 -15.81 26.02
C TRP A 399 18.37 -15.69 27.49
N ARG A 400 17.50 -16.56 28.01
CA ARG A 400 17.04 -16.48 29.41
C ARG A 400 17.03 -17.83 30.10
N LYS A 401 17.75 -17.94 31.22
CA LYS A 401 17.68 -19.01 32.22
C LYS A 401 17.59 -20.41 31.59
N THR A 402 18.68 -20.89 31.00
CA THR A 402 18.70 -22.22 30.36
C THR A 402 19.50 -23.25 31.16
N TYR A 403 19.81 -24.39 30.53
CA TYR A 403 20.56 -25.50 31.12
C TYR A 403 21.97 -25.14 31.63
N TYR A 404 22.57 -24.03 31.15
CA TYR A 404 23.92 -23.61 31.52
C TYR A 404 24.00 -23.00 32.93
N GLU A 405 25.12 -23.26 33.60
CA GLU A 405 25.50 -22.64 34.87
C GLU A 405 26.76 -21.76 34.67
N PRO A 406 26.78 -20.50 35.14
CA PRO A 406 25.67 -19.78 35.79
C PRO A 406 24.53 -19.47 34.82
N LEU A 407 23.32 -19.24 35.35
CA LEU A 407 22.15 -18.90 34.53
C LEU A 407 22.44 -17.67 33.67
N LEU A 408 22.33 -17.84 32.36
CA LEU A 408 22.53 -16.78 31.39
C LEU A 408 21.27 -15.90 31.29
N LEU A 409 21.49 -14.58 31.33
CA LEU A 409 20.48 -13.55 31.10
C LEU A 409 21.04 -12.56 30.08
N LYS A 410 20.57 -12.67 28.85
CA LYS A 410 20.92 -11.83 27.71
C LYS A 410 19.63 -11.26 27.12
N ASP A 411 19.59 -9.94 26.99
CA ASP A 411 18.46 -9.17 26.44
C ASP A 411 19.00 -7.91 25.74
N ASP A 412 20.14 -8.05 25.05
CA ASP A 412 20.97 -6.94 24.57
C ASP A 412 21.44 -7.08 23.11
N GLY A 413 20.93 -8.07 22.38
CA GLY A 413 21.13 -8.24 20.93
C GLY A 413 20.50 -7.13 20.10
N ALA A 414 21.00 -6.91 18.88
CA ALA A 414 20.46 -5.87 18.01
C ALA A 414 19.19 -6.34 17.30
N VAL A 415 18.10 -5.57 17.46
CA VAL A 415 16.82 -5.80 16.76
C VAL A 415 16.31 -4.51 16.15
N LEU A 416 15.98 -4.53 14.87
CA LEU A 416 15.16 -3.49 14.27
C LEU A 416 13.70 -3.98 14.27
N GLU A 417 12.89 -3.42 15.17
CA GLU A 417 11.52 -3.87 15.43
C GLU A 417 10.49 -2.87 14.92
N TYR A 418 9.42 -3.38 14.32
CA TYR A 418 8.16 -2.68 14.09
C TYR A 418 7.28 -2.85 15.33
N ALA A 419 7.00 -1.75 16.01
CA ALA A 419 6.31 -1.73 17.30
C ALA A 419 4.78 -1.62 17.16
N ASP A 420 4.09 -1.82 18.28
CA ASP A 420 2.67 -1.53 18.46
C ASP A 420 1.70 -2.34 17.58
N LEU A 421 2.07 -3.59 17.24
CA LEU A 421 1.19 -4.55 16.58
C LEU A 421 0.08 -4.99 17.54
N HIS A 422 -1.17 -4.87 17.11
CA HIS A 422 -2.36 -5.13 17.91
C HIS A 422 -2.67 -6.62 18.01
N ALA A 423 -2.74 -7.16 19.23
CA ALA A 423 -2.83 -8.59 19.51
C ALA A 423 -4.15 -9.28 19.12
N ASP A 424 -5.21 -8.51 18.91
CA ASP A 424 -6.52 -8.97 18.42
C ASP A 424 -6.54 -9.24 16.92
N GLN A 425 -5.47 -8.86 16.21
CA GLN A 425 -5.28 -9.14 14.79
C GLN A 425 -4.37 -10.36 14.58
N HIS A 426 -4.44 -10.92 13.37
CA HIS A 426 -3.49 -11.93 12.94
C HIS A 426 -2.38 -11.28 12.12
N TYR A 427 -1.16 -11.81 12.19
CA TYR A 427 -0.07 -11.31 11.35
C TYR A 427 0.76 -12.44 10.75
N THR A 428 1.30 -12.24 9.55
CA THR A 428 2.46 -12.99 9.06
C THR A 428 3.67 -12.06 9.00
N VAL A 429 4.72 -12.41 9.72
CA VAL A 429 6.00 -11.70 9.73
C VAL A 429 6.94 -12.42 8.78
N GLU A 430 7.46 -11.76 7.75
CA GLU A 430 8.31 -12.38 6.72
C GLU A 430 9.66 -11.68 6.63
N VAL A 431 10.73 -12.45 6.42
CA VAL A 431 12.08 -11.93 6.19
C VAL A 431 12.78 -12.65 5.04
N LYS A 432 13.56 -11.91 4.27
CA LYS A 432 14.57 -12.45 3.35
C LYS A 432 15.95 -11.89 3.68
N PHE A 433 16.95 -12.76 3.90
CA PHE A 433 18.31 -12.31 4.28
C PHE A 433 19.44 -13.25 3.86
N ASP A 434 20.66 -12.71 3.88
CA ASP A 434 21.91 -13.46 3.85
C ASP A 434 22.62 -13.34 5.20
N LEU A 435 23.34 -14.38 5.62
CA LEU A 435 24.18 -14.39 6.81
C LEU A 435 25.61 -14.78 6.44
N VAL A 436 26.55 -13.88 6.70
CA VAL A 436 27.98 -14.20 6.79
C VAL A 436 28.27 -14.45 8.26
N ALA A 437 28.59 -15.69 8.62
CA ALA A 437 28.96 -16.09 9.96
C ALA A 437 30.48 -16.27 10.05
N ALA A 438 31.12 -15.54 10.95
CA ALA A 438 32.56 -15.60 11.22
C ALA A 438 32.88 -16.06 12.65
N ALA A 439 31.85 -16.15 13.51
CA ALA A 439 31.96 -16.68 14.86
C ALA A 439 30.91 -17.76 15.14
N GLN A 440 31.18 -18.55 16.18
CA GLN A 440 30.17 -19.47 16.71
C GLN A 440 28.97 -18.68 17.23
N PHE A 441 27.78 -19.23 17.04
CA PHE A 441 26.49 -18.62 17.39
C PHE A 441 26.17 -17.31 16.69
N ASP A 442 26.91 -16.93 15.64
CA ASP A 442 26.49 -15.88 14.72
C ASP A 442 25.12 -16.26 14.15
N GLN A 443 24.18 -15.33 14.24
CA GLN A 443 22.78 -15.61 13.99
C GLN A 443 22.02 -14.39 13.49
N ALA A 444 20.99 -14.66 12.69
CA ALA A 444 20.06 -13.65 12.20
C ALA A 444 18.70 -14.25 11.82
N GLY A 445 17.65 -13.45 11.89
CA GLY A 445 16.29 -13.86 11.51
C GLY A 445 15.20 -12.94 12.04
N ILE A 446 14.04 -13.53 12.38
CA ILE A 446 12.85 -12.86 12.91
C ILE A 446 12.88 -12.85 14.44
N PHE A 447 12.48 -11.72 15.02
CA PHE A 447 12.28 -11.53 16.45
C PHE A 447 10.85 -11.05 16.73
N ILE A 448 10.12 -11.75 17.60
CA ILE A 448 8.80 -11.36 18.09
C ILE A 448 8.91 -11.11 19.59
N ARG A 449 8.47 -9.95 20.06
CA ARG A 449 8.60 -9.56 21.46
C ARG A 449 7.29 -9.05 22.03
N CYS A 450 6.90 -9.63 23.17
CA CYS A 450 5.80 -9.17 23.99
C CYS A 450 6.32 -8.28 25.13
N ASP A 451 7.33 -8.78 25.85
CA ASP A 451 7.98 -8.06 26.94
C ASP A 451 9.42 -8.58 27.17
N ALA A 452 10.03 -8.26 28.31
CA ALA A 452 11.40 -8.67 28.65
C ALA A 452 11.57 -10.15 29.00
N GLU A 453 10.48 -10.86 29.26
CA GLU A 453 10.45 -12.26 29.66
C GLU A 453 9.71 -13.15 28.66
N HIS A 454 9.04 -12.56 27.67
CA HIS A 454 8.22 -13.23 26.65
C HIS A 454 8.59 -12.79 25.23
N TRP A 455 9.29 -13.65 24.49
CA TRP A 455 9.71 -13.39 23.11
C TRP A 455 10.05 -14.68 22.36
N ILE A 456 10.07 -14.59 21.03
CA ILE A 456 10.51 -15.64 20.13
C ILE A 456 11.63 -15.06 19.25
N LYS A 457 12.76 -15.76 19.13
CA LYS A 457 13.72 -15.51 18.05
C LYS A 457 13.82 -16.75 17.17
N THR A 458 13.73 -16.56 15.86
CA THR A 458 13.89 -17.67 14.92
C THR A 458 14.64 -17.23 13.68
N GLY A 459 15.56 -18.06 13.21
CA GLY A 459 16.52 -17.67 12.20
C GLY A 459 17.49 -18.79 11.84
N ILE A 460 18.62 -18.39 11.27
CA ILE A 460 19.79 -19.25 11.12
C ILE A 460 20.79 -18.92 12.21
N GLU A 461 21.37 -19.95 12.83
CA GLU A 461 22.39 -19.86 13.87
C GLU A 461 23.50 -20.88 13.58
N VAL A 462 24.76 -20.45 13.63
CA VAL A 462 25.90 -21.35 13.38
C VAL A 462 26.34 -22.01 14.67
N VAL A 463 26.28 -23.34 14.71
CA VAL A 463 26.63 -24.16 15.89
C VAL A 463 27.63 -25.22 15.45
N ASP A 464 28.77 -25.29 16.14
CA ASP A 464 29.86 -26.24 15.82
C ASP A 464 30.26 -26.21 14.33
N GLY A 465 30.37 -25.00 13.76
CA GLY A 465 30.74 -24.79 12.36
C GLY A 465 29.66 -25.17 11.34
N THR A 466 28.42 -25.40 11.78
CA THR A 466 27.30 -25.79 10.91
C THR A 466 26.11 -24.86 11.08
N PRO A 467 25.56 -24.26 10.00
CA PRO A 467 24.32 -23.51 10.07
C PRO A 467 23.14 -24.40 10.46
N ARG A 468 22.34 -23.92 11.40
CA ARG A 468 21.10 -24.56 11.84
C ARG A 468 19.96 -23.59 11.74
N LEU A 469 18.80 -24.09 11.33
CA LEU A 469 17.57 -23.40 11.63
C LEU A 469 17.36 -23.45 13.14
N SER A 470 17.16 -22.29 13.74
CA SER A 470 17.08 -22.06 15.18
C SER A 470 15.74 -21.41 15.52
N CYS A 471 15.06 -21.90 16.55
CA CYS A 471 13.86 -21.28 17.10
C CYS A 471 13.91 -21.35 18.62
N VAL A 472 14.08 -20.20 19.26
CA VAL A 472 14.06 -20.02 20.70
C VAL A 472 12.75 -19.36 21.09
N VAL A 473 12.01 -20.03 21.98
CA VAL A 473 10.78 -19.50 22.57
C VAL A 473 11.05 -19.25 24.04
N THR A 474 10.86 -18.02 24.48
CA THR A 474 11.13 -17.62 25.86
C THR A 474 9.83 -17.33 26.57
N ASN A 475 9.51 -18.16 27.57
CA ASN A 475 8.42 -17.98 28.52
C ASN A 475 9.04 -17.99 29.91
N GLU A 476 9.71 -16.90 30.28
CA GLU A 476 10.63 -16.81 31.42
C GLU A 476 11.90 -17.69 31.36
N PHE A 477 11.86 -18.79 30.62
CA PHE A 477 12.97 -19.68 30.32
C PHE A 477 13.01 -19.85 28.80
N SER A 478 14.20 -19.88 28.22
CA SER A 478 14.39 -20.05 26.78
C SER A 478 14.46 -21.53 26.41
N ASP A 479 13.50 -21.98 25.58
CA ASP A 479 13.48 -23.30 24.98
C ASP A 479 13.98 -23.24 23.53
N TRP A 480 15.05 -23.96 23.23
CA TRP A 480 15.70 -23.94 21.92
C TRP A 480 15.39 -25.20 21.10
N SER A 481 14.91 -25.00 19.88
CA SER A 481 14.72 -26.06 18.87
C SER A 481 15.64 -25.80 17.69
N THR A 482 16.29 -26.86 17.18
CA THR A 482 17.18 -26.75 16.01
C THR A 482 16.90 -27.79 14.94
N GLN A 483 17.19 -27.43 13.69
CA GLN A 483 17.21 -28.33 12.54
C GLN A 483 18.42 -28.01 11.65
N TYR A 484 18.92 -28.99 10.89
CA TYR A 484 20.06 -28.79 10.00
C TYR A 484 19.69 -27.89 8.80
N TRP A 485 20.54 -26.92 8.46
CA TRP A 485 20.38 -26.10 7.26
C TRP A 485 21.44 -26.48 6.22
N GLY A 486 21.02 -27.11 5.13
CA GLY A 486 21.95 -27.70 4.15
C GLY A 486 22.47 -26.78 3.06
N SER A 487 21.93 -25.56 2.92
CA SER A 487 22.30 -24.64 1.85
C SER A 487 23.25 -23.55 2.37
N PHE A 488 24.55 -23.81 2.31
CA PHE A 488 25.61 -22.85 2.68
C PHE A 488 26.92 -23.15 1.96
N ARG A 489 27.86 -22.21 1.99
CA ARG A 489 29.23 -22.40 1.50
C ARG A 489 30.25 -21.74 2.41
N HIS A 490 31.47 -22.28 2.42
CA HIS A 490 32.61 -21.64 3.07
C HIS A 490 33.18 -20.54 2.17
N LEU A 491 33.34 -19.34 2.73
CA LEU A 491 34.11 -18.25 2.11
C LEU A 491 35.60 -18.38 2.44
N THR A 492 35.89 -18.81 3.67
CA THR A 492 37.20 -19.23 4.16
C THR A 492 36.99 -20.47 5.05
N PRO A 493 38.05 -21.14 5.55
CA PRO A 493 37.88 -22.26 6.47
C PRO A 493 36.97 -21.95 7.66
N ASP A 494 37.02 -20.72 8.18
CA ASP A 494 36.32 -20.31 9.41
C ASP A 494 35.14 -19.37 9.16
N THR A 495 34.81 -19.06 7.90
CA THR A 495 33.71 -18.15 7.55
C THR A 495 32.71 -18.81 6.63
N ILE A 496 31.44 -18.82 7.04
CA ILE A 496 30.33 -19.45 6.35
C ILE A 496 29.41 -18.37 5.77
N LEU A 497 28.95 -18.59 4.54
CA LEU A 497 27.89 -17.80 3.92
C LEU A 497 26.64 -18.66 3.75
N VAL A 498 25.54 -18.17 4.29
CA VAL A 498 24.18 -18.66 4.05
C VAL A 498 23.46 -17.59 3.25
N GLN A 499 22.89 -17.94 2.10
CA GLN A 499 22.25 -16.98 1.18
C GLN A 499 20.77 -17.30 0.97
N ASP A 500 20.02 -16.27 0.59
CA ASP A 500 18.62 -16.37 0.17
C ASP A 500 17.73 -17.09 1.21
N VAL A 501 17.97 -16.82 2.49
CA VAL A 501 17.14 -17.36 3.57
C VAL A 501 15.80 -16.64 3.55
N GLU A 502 14.72 -17.38 3.36
CA GLU A 502 13.34 -16.88 3.45
C GLU A 502 12.63 -17.60 4.62
N MET A 503 12.09 -16.81 5.56
CA MET A 503 11.38 -17.32 6.73
C MET A 503 10.14 -16.50 7.01
N ARG A 504 9.15 -17.14 7.63
CA ARG A 504 7.96 -16.44 8.11
C ARG A 504 7.43 -16.98 9.43
N VAL A 505 6.75 -16.11 10.18
CA VAL A 505 6.06 -16.46 11.41
C VAL A 505 4.62 -15.97 11.36
N HIS A 506 3.67 -16.90 11.45
CA HIS A 506 2.26 -16.60 11.63
C HIS A 506 1.99 -16.34 13.11
N CYS A 507 1.30 -15.25 13.42
CA CYS A 507 1.00 -14.77 14.76
C CYS A 507 -0.53 -14.74 14.92
N ARG A 508 -1.06 -15.48 15.88
CA ARG A 508 -2.50 -15.55 16.20
C ARG A 508 -2.69 -15.49 17.70
N GLY A 509 -2.89 -14.28 18.22
CA GLY A 509 -2.87 -14.02 19.66
C GLY A 509 -1.60 -14.58 20.29
N THR A 510 -1.77 -15.48 21.26
CA THR A 510 -0.67 -16.14 21.97
C THR A 510 0.02 -17.28 21.20
N SER A 511 -0.46 -17.65 20.01
CA SER A 511 0.02 -18.82 19.25
C SER A 511 0.81 -18.42 18.00
N PHE A 512 1.89 -19.17 17.72
CA PHE A 512 2.82 -18.86 16.65
C PHE A 512 3.19 -20.09 15.82
N VAL A 513 3.22 -19.94 14.49
CA VAL A 513 3.72 -20.98 13.57
C VAL A 513 4.93 -20.44 12.83
N VAL A 514 6.05 -21.14 12.91
CA VAL A 514 7.29 -20.82 12.22
C VAL A 514 7.43 -21.70 10.98
N GLU A 515 7.71 -21.07 9.84
CA GLU A 515 8.01 -21.73 8.57
C GLU A 515 9.29 -21.16 7.95
N ALA A 516 10.02 -21.99 7.23
CA ALA A 516 11.20 -21.58 6.47
C ALA A 516 11.23 -22.26 5.12
N LYS A 517 11.76 -21.58 4.10
CA LYS A 517 11.82 -22.11 2.75
C LYS A 517 13.04 -23.00 2.56
N MET A 518 12.83 -24.32 2.56
CA MET A 518 13.90 -25.31 2.33
C MET A 518 13.78 -25.91 0.94
N GLY A 519 14.11 -25.10 -0.08
CA GLY A 519 13.99 -25.47 -1.50
C GLY A 519 12.97 -24.58 -2.22
N VAL A 520 11.94 -25.17 -2.82
CA VAL A 520 10.95 -24.43 -3.64
C VAL A 520 9.74 -23.94 -2.82
N LYS A 521 9.43 -24.61 -1.70
CA LYS A 521 8.27 -24.30 -0.85
C LYS A 521 8.70 -23.96 0.59
N PHE A 522 7.79 -23.35 1.34
CA PHE A 522 7.91 -23.23 2.79
C PHE A 522 7.62 -24.57 3.46
N ASP A 523 8.48 -24.94 4.41
CA ASP A 523 8.33 -26.11 5.25
C ASP A 523 7.98 -25.67 6.68
N PHE A 524 7.05 -26.41 7.29
CA PHE A 524 6.64 -26.22 8.67
C PHE A 524 7.79 -26.58 9.62
N ILE A 525 8.14 -25.66 10.51
CA ILE A 525 9.22 -25.86 11.47
C ILE A 525 8.68 -26.20 12.85
N ARG A 526 7.80 -25.35 13.38
CA ARG A 526 7.34 -25.43 14.76
C ARG A 526 6.06 -24.64 14.97
N ILE A 527 5.19 -25.15 15.82
CA ILE A 527 4.15 -24.38 16.51
C ILE A 527 4.58 -24.10 17.95
N SER A 528 4.29 -22.90 18.45
CA SER A 528 4.63 -22.50 19.82
C SER A 528 3.61 -21.51 20.40
N HIS A 529 3.79 -21.19 21.69
CA HIS A 529 2.90 -20.30 22.42
C HIS A 529 3.66 -19.42 23.40
N LEU A 530 3.26 -18.16 23.55
CA LEU A 530 3.71 -17.27 24.61
C LEU A 530 2.64 -17.19 25.70
N ARG A 531 3.02 -17.42 26.97
CA ARG A 531 2.11 -17.50 28.12
C ARG A 531 1.48 -16.17 28.48
N VAL A 532 2.20 -15.08 28.22
CA VAL A 532 1.74 -13.70 28.37
C VAL A 532 1.76 -13.07 27.00
N PHE A 533 0.63 -12.49 26.60
CA PHE A 533 0.52 -11.75 25.36
C PHE A 533 -0.21 -10.43 25.63
N PRO A 534 0.49 -9.28 25.52
CA PRO A 534 -0.08 -7.96 25.76
C PRO A 534 -1.03 -7.56 24.62
N ASP A 535 -1.80 -6.49 24.83
CA ASP A 535 -2.63 -5.89 23.76
C ASP A 535 -1.82 -5.43 22.55
N LYS A 536 -0.52 -5.12 22.77
CA LYS A 536 0.42 -4.69 21.74
C LYS A 536 1.76 -5.37 21.86
N PHE A 537 2.30 -5.87 20.74
CA PHE A 537 3.61 -6.51 20.67
C PHE A 537 4.47 -5.91 19.54
N ALA A 538 5.71 -6.38 19.41
CA ALA A 538 6.62 -5.95 18.36
C ALA A 538 7.14 -7.15 17.55
N ALA A 539 7.39 -6.95 16.27
CA ALA A 539 8.04 -7.92 15.40
C ALA A 539 9.17 -7.25 14.62
N GLY A 540 10.28 -7.94 14.38
CA GLY A 540 11.47 -7.32 13.81
C GLY A 540 12.45 -8.31 13.23
N VAL A 541 13.55 -7.77 12.73
CA VAL A 541 14.73 -8.54 12.32
C VAL A 541 15.84 -8.38 13.35
N PHE A 542 16.52 -9.48 13.68
CA PHE A 542 17.63 -9.46 14.64
C PHE A 542 18.91 -10.00 14.02
N ALA A 543 20.04 -9.54 14.55
CA ALA A 543 21.35 -10.15 14.34
C ALA A 543 22.14 -10.11 15.66
N CYS A 544 22.78 -11.22 16.01
CA CYS A 544 23.54 -11.36 17.26
C CYS A 544 24.89 -12.05 17.04
N CYS A 545 25.85 -11.73 17.90
CA CYS A 545 27.15 -12.38 18.01
C CYS A 545 27.43 -12.61 19.51
N PRO A 546 27.09 -13.79 20.05
CA PRO A 546 27.23 -14.08 21.48
C PRO A 546 28.68 -14.23 21.94
N GLU A 547 29.60 -14.52 21.03
CA GLU A 547 31.02 -14.76 21.32
C GLU A 547 31.81 -13.48 21.57
N ASP A 548 32.99 -13.64 22.18
CA ASP A 548 33.92 -12.54 22.48
C ASP A 548 34.58 -11.96 21.22
N GLN A 549 34.76 -12.80 20.20
CA GLN A 549 35.35 -12.41 18.93
C GLN A 549 34.32 -11.73 18.03
N LYS A 550 34.79 -10.83 17.17
CA LYS A 550 33.92 -10.15 16.22
C LYS A 550 33.30 -11.16 15.24
N GLY A 551 31.96 -11.19 15.19
CA GLY A 551 31.19 -11.97 14.25
C GLY A 551 31.21 -11.40 12.83
N GLY A 552 30.41 -12.02 11.97
CA GLY A 552 30.20 -11.58 10.60
C GLY A 552 29.10 -10.52 10.48
N CYS A 553 28.20 -10.69 9.52
CA CYS A 553 27.10 -9.74 9.29
C CYS A 553 25.86 -10.42 8.70
N ALA A 554 24.71 -9.80 8.95
CA ALA A 554 23.45 -10.12 8.32
C ALA A 554 23.07 -9.05 7.31
N THR A 555 22.67 -9.46 6.11
CA THR A 555 22.15 -8.57 5.07
C THR A 555 20.69 -8.89 4.84
N PHE A 556 19.79 -8.04 5.34
CA PHE A 556 18.36 -8.18 5.14
C PHE A 556 17.94 -7.51 3.84
N HIS A 557 17.34 -8.29 2.94
CA HIS A 557 16.83 -7.84 1.65
C HIS A 557 15.38 -7.39 1.77
N GLU A 558 14.58 -8.08 2.57
CA GLU A 558 13.15 -7.77 2.77
C GLU A 558 12.71 -8.05 4.21
N PHE A 559 11.81 -7.21 4.72
CA PHE A 559 11.09 -7.43 5.97
C PHE A 559 9.65 -6.93 5.82
N ARG A 560 8.68 -7.80 6.06
CA ARG A 560 7.25 -7.51 5.89
C ARG A 560 6.47 -7.97 7.11
N VAL A 561 5.44 -7.21 7.47
CA VAL A 561 4.43 -7.63 8.44
C VAL A 561 3.08 -7.55 7.73
N VAL A 562 2.42 -8.67 7.53
CA VAL A 562 1.16 -8.75 6.78
C VAL A 562 0.04 -8.99 7.78
N GLU A 563 -0.95 -8.11 7.82
CA GLU A 563 -2.13 -8.29 8.69
C GLU A 563 -3.11 -9.26 8.04
N GLY A 564 -3.60 -10.23 8.81
CA GLY A 564 -4.70 -11.15 8.47
C GLY A 564 -4.41 -12.27 7.47
N SER A 565 -3.15 -12.53 7.11
CA SER A 565 -2.76 -13.79 6.46
C SER A 565 -2.56 -14.89 7.50
N VAL A 566 -3.38 -15.93 7.44
CA VAL A 566 -3.21 -17.17 8.23
C VAL A 566 -3.34 -18.35 7.28
N MET A 567 -2.37 -19.26 7.32
CA MET A 567 -2.62 -20.62 6.84
C MET A 567 -3.40 -21.37 7.90
N ASP A 568 -4.64 -21.79 7.60
CA ASP A 568 -5.24 -22.93 8.29
C ASP A 568 -4.47 -24.17 7.83
N HIS A 569 -3.59 -24.68 8.70
CA HIS A 569 -3.17 -26.07 8.60
C HIS A 569 -4.39 -26.92 8.95
N ASN A 570 -5.29 -27.14 7.98
CA ASN A 570 -6.36 -28.12 8.08
C ASN A 570 -5.73 -29.51 8.23
N ALA A 571 -5.45 -29.88 9.46
CA ALA A 571 -5.37 -31.27 9.87
C ALA A 571 -6.79 -31.68 10.25
N ASP A 572 -7.62 -31.95 9.24
CA ASP A 572 -8.80 -32.84 9.32
C ASP A 572 -9.45 -32.94 7.93
N GLY A 573 -8.75 -33.63 7.03
CA GLY A 573 -9.45 -34.40 6.01
C GLY A 573 -10.02 -35.64 6.67
N ASN A 574 -11.35 -35.76 6.69
CA ASN A 574 -12.16 -36.85 7.24
C ASN A 574 -12.29 -36.89 8.76
N HIS A 575 -13.34 -36.27 9.29
CA HIS A 575 -14.29 -36.98 10.15
C HIS A 575 -15.69 -36.38 9.95
N GLU A 576 -16.48 -37.03 9.10
CA GLU A 576 -17.93 -37.06 9.28
C GLU A 576 -18.20 -37.82 10.58
N GLU A 577 -18.91 -37.19 11.52
CA GLU A 577 -20.04 -37.77 12.27
C GLU A 577 -20.92 -36.66 12.86
#